data_AF-A0A2M6VNK1-F1
#
_entry.id   AF-A0A2M6VNK1-F1
#
_cell.length_a   1.000
_cell.length_b   1.000
_cell.length_c   1.000
_cell.angle_alpha   90.00
_cell.angle_beta   90.00
_cell.angle_gamma   90.00
#
_symmetry.space_group_name_H-M   'P 1'
#
loop_
_entity.id
_entity.type
_entity.pdbx_description
1 polymer ?
#
loop_
_entity_poly.entity_id
_entity_poly.type
_entity_poly.pdbx_seq_one_letter_code
_entity_poly.pdbx_strand_id
1 'polypeptide(L)' 'MNKEIWTEEDAFLLKQLREAMGLDTVALAIQNALSNAQIQQLENGGHTSFYSPAIKAQAGRRLLQKLQAPKS' A
#
# COMPACT_ATOMS: atom_id res chain seq x y z
N MET A 1 0.08 -17.57 9.41
CA MET A 1 0.48 -16.15 9.35
C MET A 1 -0.73 -15.29 9.67
N ASN A 2 -0.61 -14.37 10.64
CA ASN A 2 -1.71 -13.51 11.03
C ASN A 2 -2.07 -12.59 9.86
N LYS A 3 -3.27 -12.73 9.30
CA LYS A 3 -3.76 -11.94 8.16
C LYS A 3 -4.03 -10.47 8.53
N GLU A 4 -3.51 -9.97 9.63
CA GLU A 4 -3.84 -8.65 10.18
C GLU A 4 -2.62 -7.74 10.30
N ILE A 5 -1.41 -8.25 10.05
CA ILE A 5 -0.17 -7.49 10.15
C ILE A 5 0.29 -7.09 8.74
N TRP A 6 0.66 -5.81 8.60
CA TRP A 6 1.35 -5.26 7.44
C TRP A 6 2.85 -5.30 7.71
N THR A 7 3.61 -6.10 6.95
CA THR A 7 5.04 -6.32 7.23
C THR A 7 5.94 -5.39 6.41
N GLU A 8 7.24 -5.41 6.70
CA GLU A 8 8.24 -4.68 5.92
C GLU A 8 8.39 -5.27 4.51
N GLU A 9 8.23 -6.58 4.34
CA GLU A 9 8.21 -7.22 3.03
C GLU A 9 7.00 -6.79 2.21
N ASP A 10 5.82 -6.68 2.83
CA ASP A 10 4.62 -6.14 2.16
C ASP A 10 4.85 -4.69 1.69
N ALA A 11 5.47 -3.87 2.54
CA ALA A 11 5.81 -2.48 2.25
C ALA A 11 6.81 -2.36 1.08
N PHE A 12 7.86 -3.16 1.11
CA PHE A 12 8.88 -3.22 0.07
C PHE A 12 8.29 -3.69 -1.27
N LEU A 13 7.44 -4.72 -1.25
CA LEU A 13 6.76 -5.22 -2.44
C LEU A 13 5.83 -4.16 -3.04
N LEU A 14 5.06 -3.45 -2.21
CA LEU A 14 4.16 -2.39 -2.67
C LEU A 14 4.93 -1.30 -3.40
N LYS A 15 6.03 -0.83 -2.81
CA LYS A 15 6.90 0.20 -3.39
C LYS A 15 7.48 -0.24 -4.73
N GLN A 16 8.04 -1.45 -4.78
CA GLN A 16 8.61 -2.00 -6.02
C GLN A 16 7.58 -2.09 -7.15
N LEU A 17 6.38 -2.59 -6.87
CA LEU A 17 5.33 -2.70 -7.88
C LEU A 17 4.86 -1.32 -8.38
N ARG A 18 4.70 -0.35 -7.47
CA ARG A 18 4.37 1.04 -7.84
C ARG A 18 5.42 1.62 -8.78
N GLU A 19 6.69 1.47 -8.43
CA GLU A 19 7.83 1.99 -9.20
C GLU A 19 7.97 1.29 -10.55
N ALA A 20 7.81 -0.04 -10.60
CA ALA A 20 7.83 -0.81 -11.85
C ALA A 20 6.72 -0.40 -12.82
N MET A 21 5.59 0.09 -12.30
CA MET A 21 4.49 0.63 -13.11
C MET A 21 4.65 2.11 -13.46
N GLY A 22 5.72 2.78 -12.99
CA GLY A 22 5.96 4.21 -13.21
C GLY A 22 4.95 5.13 -12.50
N LEU A 23 4.31 4.65 -11.43
CA LEU A 23 3.29 5.41 -10.70
C LEU A 23 3.94 6.28 -9.62
N ASP A 24 3.53 7.55 -9.55
CA ASP A 24 3.81 8.39 -8.38
C ASP A 24 2.91 8.01 -7.19
N THR A 25 3.40 8.26 -5.98
CA THR A 25 2.68 8.01 -4.72
C THR A 25 1.37 8.78 -4.63
N VAL A 26 1.30 10.03 -5.13
CA VAL A 26 0.07 10.83 -5.18
C VAL A 26 -0.92 10.23 -6.19
N ALA A 27 -0.43 9.79 -7.35
CA ALA A 27 -1.27 9.14 -8.36
C ALA A 27 -1.89 7.84 -7.81
N LEU A 28 -1.10 7.01 -7.14
CA LEU A 28 -1.59 5.79 -6.49
C LEU A 28 -2.63 6.09 -5.41
N ALA A 29 -2.42 7.15 -4.62
CA ALA A 29 -3.34 7.61 -3.60
C ALA A 29 -4.71 8.00 -4.19
N ILE A 30 -4.71 8.84 -5.22
CA ILE A 30 -5.93 9.32 -5.91
C ILE A 30 -6.72 8.14 -6.50
N GLN A 31 -6.04 7.22 -7.20
CA GLN A 31 -6.67 6.04 -7.82
C GLN A 31 -7.32 5.08 -6.81
N ASN A 32 -6.99 5.21 -5.52
CA ASN A 32 -7.45 4.31 -4.47
C ASN A 32 -8.19 5.01 -3.33
N ALA A 33 -8.51 6.31 -3.48
CA ALA A 33 -9.17 7.11 -2.45
C ALA A 33 -8.46 7.05 -1.09
N LEU A 34 -7.12 7.11 -1.12
CA LEU A 34 -6.26 7.20 0.05
C LEU A 34 -5.55 8.56 0.08
N SER A 35 -5.02 8.95 1.24
CA SER A 35 -4.14 10.11 1.32
C SER A 35 -2.70 9.75 0.92
N ASN A 36 -1.93 10.75 0.49
CA ASN A 36 -0.51 10.52 0.20
C ASN A 36 0.26 10.02 1.44
N ALA A 37 -0.08 10.52 2.64
CA ALA A 37 0.51 10.07 3.90
C ALA A 37 0.23 8.58 4.18
N GLN A 38 -0.94 8.08 3.81
CA GLN A 38 -1.27 6.66 3.92
C GLN A 38 -0.41 5.80 2.98
N ILE A 39 -0.18 6.24 1.74
CA ILE A 39 0.73 5.54 0.81
C ILE A 39 2.16 5.54 1.34
N GLN A 40 2.66 6.70 1.77
CA GLN A 40 4.00 6.83 2.37
C GLN A 40 4.17 5.91 3.59
N GLN A 41 3.15 5.80 4.43
CA GLN A 41 3.19 4.92 5.60
C GLN A 41 3.11 3.42 5.26
N LEU A 42 2.44 3.07 4.17
CA LEU A 42 2.40 1.70 3.67
C LEU A 42 3.75 1.28 3.07
N GLU A 43 4.46 2.18 2.38
CA GLU A 43 5.74 1.89 1.73
C GLU A 43 6.95 2.01 2.65
N ASN A 44 6.94 2.97 3.59
CA ASN A 44 8.12 3.30 4.41
C ASN A 44 7.91 3.03 5.91
N GLY A 45 6.74 2.52 6.32
CA GLY A 45 6.42 2.29 7.72
C GLY A 45 5.83 3.52 8.45
N GLY A 46 5.60 3.38 9.75
CA GLY A 46 4.91 4.38 10.58
C GLY A 46 3.52 3.93 11.04
N HIS A 47 2.93 4.70 11.97
CA HIS A 47 1.74 4.31 12.74
C HIS A 47 0.65 5.39 12.89
N THR A 48 0.69 6.50 12.16
CA THR A 48 -0.16 7.68 12.43
C THR A 48 -1.34 7.88 11.48
N SER A 49 -1.26 7.39 10.25
CA SER A 49 -2.24 7.64 9.17
C SER A 49 -3.35 6.58 9.07
N PHE A 50 -3.34 5.57 9.94
CA PHE A 50 -4.36 4.52 10.01
C PHE A 50 -4.84 4.36 11.45
N TYR A 51 -6.16 4.23 11.63
CA TYR A 51 -6.79 4.08 12.95
C TYR A 51 -6.45 2.76 13.63
N SER A 52 -6.08 1.72 12.87
CA SER A 52 -5.65 0.43 13.42
C SER A 52 -4.67 -0.30 12.49
N PRO A 53 -3.84 -1.21 13.03
CA PRO A 53 -2.97 -2.07 12.22
C PRO A 53 -3.74 -2.93 11.21
N ALA A 54 -4.93 -3.41 11.58
CA ALA A 54 -5.76 -4.22 10.69
C ALA A 54 -6.25 -3.43 9.46
N ILE A 55 -6.68 -2.18 9.66
CA ILE A 55 -7.08 -1.29 8.54
C ILE A 55 -5.87 -1.00 7.64
N LYS A 56 -4.68 -0.77 8.22
CA LYS A 56 -3.44 -0.61 7.46
C LYS A 56 -3.16 -1.84 6.59
N ALA A 57 -3.20 -3.04 7.17
CA ALA A 57 -2.95 -4.28 6.45
C ALA A 57 -3.99 -4.54 5.35
N GLN A 58 -5.27 -4.26 5.61
CA GLN A 58 -6.33 -4.41 4.61
C GLN A 58 -6.15 -3.45 3.44
N ALA A 59 -5.86 -2.16 3.72
CA ALA A 59 -5.63 -1.15 2.69
C ALA A 59 -4.44 -1.53 1.81
N GLY A 60 -3.30 -1.88 2.41
CA GLY A 60 -2.10 -2.26 1.67
C GLY A 60 -2.30 -3.51 0.82
N ARG A 61 -3.01 -4.54 1.31
CA ARG A 61 -3.31 -5.75 0.51
C ARG A 61 -4.19 -5.47 -0.69
N ARG A 62 -5.16 -4.58 -0.55
CA ARG A 62 -6.00 -4.14 -1.67
C ARG A 62 -5.16 -3.47 -2.77
N LEU A 63 -4.16 -2.67 -2.38
CA LEU A 63 -3.22 -2.07 -3.34
C LEU A 63 -2.36 -3.14 -4.02
N LEU A 64 -1.77 -4.07 -3.25
CA LEU A 64 -0.99 -5.17 -3.80
C LEU A 64 -1.78 -6.00 -4.81
N GLN A 65 -3.03 -6.36 -4.49
CA GLN A 65 -3.92 -7.08 -5.41
C GLN A 65 -4.16 -6.30 -6.71
N LYS A 66 -4.38 -4.98 -6.62
CA LYS A 66 -4.57 -4.15 -7.81
C LYS A 66 -3.32 -4.04 -8.68
N LEU A 67 -2.15 -3.91 -8.09
CA LEU A 67 -0.89 -3.75 -8.83
C LEU A 67 -0.38 -5.08 -9.42
N GLN A 68 -0.74 -6.21 -8.81
CA GLN A 68 -0.41 -7.55 -9.31
C GLN A 68 -1.41 -8.10 -10.33
N ALA A 69 -2.61 -7.53 -10.40
CA ALA A 69 -3.60 -7.94 -11.38
C ALA A 69 -3.09 -7.68 -12.80
N PRO A 70 -3.25 -8.63 -13.74
CA PRO A 70 -2.86 -8.43 -15.13
C PRO A 70 -3.62 -7.24 -15.72
N LYS A 71 -2.91 -6.34 -16.41
CA LYS A 71 -3.55 -5.28 -17.19
C LYS A 71 -4.36 -5.95 -18.30
N SER A 72 -5.69 -5.84 -18.22
CA SER A 72 -6.63 -6.31 -19.26
C SER A 72 -6.52 -5.48 -20.53
#